data_AF-A0A162SM41-F1
#
_entry.id   AF-A0A162SM41-F1
#
_cell.length_a   1.000
_cell.length_b   1.000
_cell.length_c   1.000
_cell.angle_alpha   90.00
_cell.angle_beta   90.00
_cell.angle_gamma   90.00
#
_symmetry.space_group_name_H-M   'P 1'
#
loop_
_entity.id
_entity.type
_entity.pdbx_description
1 polymer ?
#
loop_
_entity_poly.entity_id
_entity_poly.type
_entity_poly.pdbx_seq_one_letter_code
_entity_poly.pdbx_strand_id
1 'polypeptide(L)'
;MATVLNKELDLTLNQTSDGTLVTTIVTAEGVSADYDFTVLVDVSLVRQSAPAVTEHYFVANKYTAGSWVGTDTFHLAITPATSDADTVTAKAYGSYSKIS
;
A
#
# COMPACT_ATOMS: atom_id res chain seq x y z
N MET A 1 -9.93 -24.62 -7.67
CA MET A 1 -9.08 -23.87 -8.62
C MET A 1 -9.34 -22.41 -8.34
N ALA A 2 -8.42 -21.71 -7.66
CA ALA A 2 -8.62 -20.31 -7.27
C ALA A 2 -8.59 -19.42 -8.53
N THR A 3 -9.73 -18.81 -8.86
CA THR A 3 -9.74 -17.73 -9.85
C THR A 3 -9.12 -16.50 -9.17
N VAL A 4 -7.87 -16.21 -9.52
CA VAL A 4 -7.24 -14.95 -9.14
C VAL A 4 -7.70 -13.92 -10.16
N LEU A 5 -8.55 -12.99 -9.72
CA LEU A 5 -8.89 -11.82 -10.53
C LEU A 5 -7.88 -10.74 -10.17
N ASN A 6 -6.78 -10.68 -10.92
CA ASN A 6 -5.85 -9.56 -10.85
C ASN A 6 -6.47 -8.40 -11.64
N LYS A 7 -7.39 -7.69 -10.98
CA LYS A 7 -7.88 -6.40 -11.46
C LYS A 7 -7.16 -5.34 -10.65
N GLU A 8 -6.36 -4.51 -11.31
CA GLU A 8 -5.90 -3.26 -10.71
C GLU A 8 -7.16 -2.45 -10.35
N LEU A 9 -7.39 -2.27 -9.04
CA LEU A 9 -8.32 -1.26 -8.57
C LEU A 9 -7.57 0.05 -8.46
N ASP A 10 -8.20 1.12 -8.94
CA ASP A 10 -7.81 2.47 -8.60
C ASP A 10 -8.05 2.66 -7.10
N LEU A 11 -6.98 2.46 -6.33
CA LEU A 11 -6.97 2.72 -4.90
C LEU A 11 -6.68 4.21 -4.70
N THR A 12 -7.54 4.88 -3.93
CA THR A 12 -7.21 6.23 -3.48
C THR A 12 -6.25 6.10 -2.30
N LEU A 13 -5.13 6.83 -2.38
CA LEU A 13 -4.12 6.85 -1.35
C LEU A 13 -3.90 8.28 -0.87
N ASN A 14 -4.02 8.50 0.44
CA ASN A 14 -3.58 9.72 1.09
C ASN A 14 -2.36 9.43 1.96
N GLN A 15 -1.26 10.15 1.75
CA GLN A 15 0.00 9.92 2.43
C GLN A 15 0.35 11.10 3.33
N THR A 16 0.83 10.79 4.54
CA THR A 16 1.57 11.73 5.38
C THR A 16 2.92 11.11 5.77
N SER A 17 3.98 11.91 5.78
CA SER A 17 5.31 11.50 6.26
C SER A 17 5.80 12.50 7.31
N ASP A 18 6.38 12.00 8.40
CA ASP A 18 7.00 12.82 9.45
C ASP A 18 8.54 12.73 9.48
N GLY A 19 9.13 12.09 8.48
CA GLY A 19 10.56 11.80 8.43
C GLY A 19 10.92 10.40 8.91
N THR A 20 10.12 9.78 9.76
CA THR A 20 10.40 8.44 10.32
C THR A 20 9.32 7.42 9.99
N LEU A 21 8.11 7.91 9.75
CA LEU A 21 6.92 7.13 9.52
C LEU A 21 6.19 7.66 8.30
N VAL A 22 5.91 6.77 7.36
CA VAL A 22 4.97 7.01 6.27
C VAL A 22 3.66 6.35 6.65
N THR A 23 2.62 7.17 6.77
CA THR A 23 1.25 6.70 6.98
C THR A 23 0.48 6.86 5.68
N THR A 24 -0.12 5.77 5.21
CA THR A 24 -0.98 5.77 4.03
C THR A 24 -2.37 5.31 4.39
N ILE A 25 -3.37 6.09 3.99
CA ILE A 25 -4.78 5.71 4.09
C ILE A 25 -5.18 5.22 2.71
N VAL A 26 -5.58 3.95 2.63
CA VAL A 26 -5.98 3.30 1.37
C VAL A 26 -7.48 3.11 1.37
N THR A 27 -8.14 3.63 0.33
CA THR A 27 -9.58 3.46 0.11
C THR A 27 -9.83 2.68 -1.18
N ALA A 28 -10.73 1.70 -1.11
CA ALA A 28 -11.11 0.83 -2.22
C ALA A 28 -12.62 0.64 -2.23
N GLU A 29 -13.26 1.06 -3.32
CA GLU A 29 -14.69 0.84 -3.55
C GLU A 29 -14.93 -0.41 -4.42
N GLY A 30 -16.11 -1.01 -4.31
CA GLY A 30 -16.48 -2.15 -5.15
C GLY A 30 -15.74 -3.46 -4.83
N VAL A 31 -15.13 -3.56 -3.64
CA VAL A 31 -14.56 -4.82 -3.13
C VAL A 31 -15.68 -5.77 -2.79
N SER A 32 -15.77 -6.88 -3.54
CA SER A 32 -16.79 -7.91 -3.29
C SER A 32 -16.55 -8.59 -1.94
N ALA A 33 -17.63 -8.78 -1.17
CA ALA A 33 -17.60 -9.47 0.10
C ALA A 33 -17.37 -11.00 -0.03
N ASP A 34 -17.43 -11.56 -1.23
CA ASP A 34 -17.29 -13.00 -1.47
C ASP A 34 -15.84 -13.48 -1.63
N TYR A 35 -14.89 -12.55 -1.66
CA TYR A 35 -13.49 -12.83 -1.98
C TYR A 35 -12.57 -12.27 -0.91
N ASP A 36 -11.46 -12.98 -0.66
CA ASP A 36 -10.37 -12.41 0.10
C ASP A 36 -9.76 -11.27 -0.71
N PHE A 37 -9.48 -10.16 -0.04
CA PHE A 37 -8.87 -8.97 -0.63
C PHE A 37 -7.50 -8.77 -0.02
N THR A 38 -6.47 -8.53 -0.83
CA THR A 38 -5.13 -8.21 -0.35
C THR A 38 -4.73 -6.84 -0.87
N VAL A 39 -4.29 -5.99 0.05
CA VAL A 39 -3.72 -4.67 -0.26
C VAL A 39 -2.22 -4.71 -0.01
N LEU A 40 -1.45 -4.27 -1.00
CA LEU A 40 -0.01 -4.04 -0.90
C LEU A 40 0.24 -2.55 -1.06
N VAL A 41 0.92 -1.93 -0.11
CA VAL A 41 1.44 -0.56 -0.22
C VAL A 41 2.93 -0.63 -0.52
N ASP A 42 3.35 0.07 -1.55
CA ASP A 42 4.73 0.31 -1.96
C ASP A 42 5.06 1.78 -1.74
N VAL A 43 5.98 2.05 -0.83
CA VAL A 43 6.56 3.37 -0.61
C VAL A 43 7.93 3.40 -1.26
N SER A 44 8.07 4.21 -2.30
CA SER A 44 9.35 4.51 -2.93
C SER A 44 9.98 5.77 -2.32
N LEU A 45 11.29 5.69 -2.09
CA LEU A 45 12.09 6.77 -1.53
C LEU A 45 13.30 7.02 -2.43
N VAL A 46 13.46 8.26 -2.87
CA VAL A 46 14.69 8.74 -3.52
C VAL A 46 15.37 9.71 -2.57
N ARG A 47 16.55 9.32 -2.08
CA ARG A 47 17.33 10.14 -1.16
C ARG A 47 18.10 11.21 -1.90
N GLN A 48 18.21 12.41 -1.31
CA GLN A 48 19.00 13.49 -1.91
C GLN A 48 20.48 13.12 -2.06
N SER A 49 21.03 12.36 -1.10
CA SER A 49 22.42 11.89 -1.13
C SER A 49 22.69 10.81 -2.17
N ALA A 50 21.64 10.17 -2.71
CA ALA A 50 21.73 9.08 -3.67
C ALA A 50 20.58 9.12 -4.70
N PRO A 51 20.49 10.18 -5.54
CA PRO A 51 19.31 10.44 -6.37
C PRO A 51 19.10 9.42 -7.51
N ALA A 52 20.12 8.60 -7.81
CA ALA A 52 20.03 7.53 -8.81
C ALA A 52 19.52 6.20 -8.23
N VAL A 53 19.29 6.14 -6.91
CA VAL A 53 18.82 4.94 -6.20
C VAL A 53 17.40 5.19 -5.72
N THR A 54 16.52 4.22 -5.95
CA THR A 54 15.17 4.20 -5.38
C THR A 54 15.08 3.04 -4.39
N GLU A 55 14.85 3.39 -3.13
CA GLU A 55 14.54 2.44 -2.06
C GLU A 55 13.04 2.14 -2.09
N HIS A 56 12.66 0.88 -1.86
CA HIS A 56 11.26 0.47 -1.80
C HIS A 56 10.95 -0.17 -0.45
N TYR A 57 9.86 0.27 0.17
CA TYR A 57 9.35 -0.24 1.43
C TYR A 57 7.94 -0.78 1.21
N PHE A 58 7.72 -2.04 1.61
CA PHE A 58 6.47 -2.73 1.36
C PHE A 58 5.77 -3.06 2.67
N VAL A 59 4.44 -2.90 2.68
CA VAL A 59 3.57 -3.48 3.69
C VAL A 59 2.34 -4.04 3.01
N ALA A 60 1.88 -5.20 3.45
CA ALA A 60 0.68 -5.82 2.91
C ALA A 60 -0.23 -6.27 4.04
N ASN A 61 -1.53 -6.17 3.79
CA ASN A 61 -2.54 -6.76 4.66
C ASN A 61 -3.52 -7.57 3.83
N LYS A 62 -3.96 -8.69 4.39
CA LYS A 62 -4.96 -9.57 3.81
C LYS A 62 -6.24 -9.48 4.62
N TYR A 63 -7.33 -9.17 3.93
CA TYR A 63 -8.68 -9.11 4.45
C TYR A 63 -9.39 -10.39 4.03
N THR A 64 -9.93 -11.13 5.00
CA THR A 64 -10.81 -12.26 4.70
C THR A 64 -12.09 -11.77 4.04
N ALA A 65 -12.74 -12.62 3.24
CA ALA A 65 -14.03 -12.33 2.63
C ALA A 65 -15.01 -11.60 3.58
N GLY A 66 -15.49 -10.43 3.15
CA GLY A 66 -16.43 -9.58 3.88
C GLY A 66 -15.83 -8.70 4.99
N SER A 67 -14.53 -8.78 5.28
CA SER A 67 -13.89 -7.99 6.34
C SER A 67 -13.39 -6.61 5.90
N TRP A 68 -13.24 -6.36 4.60
CA TRP A 68 -12.88 -5.04 4.09
C TRP A 68 -14.04 -4.06 4.25
N VAL A 69 -13.80 -2.94 4.95
CA VAL A 69 -14.83 -1.93 5.28
C VAL A 69 -14.74 -0.66 4.43
N GLY A 70 -14.00 -0.71 3.31
CA GLY A 70 -13.86 0.40 2.37
C GLY A 70 -12.55 1.19 2.53
N THR A 71 -11.96 1.21 3.73
CA THR A 71 -10.71 1.92 4.00
C THR A 71 -9.87 1.22 5.07
N ASP A 72 -8.54 1.35 4.98
CA ASP A 72 -7.62 0.95 6.06
C ASP A 72 -6.37 1.86 6.07
N THR A 73 -5.65 1.85 7.19
CA THR A 73 -4.43 2.65 7.41
C THR A 73 -3.21 1.75 7.51
N PHE A 74 -2.17 2.09 6.76
CA PHE A 74 -0.90 1.40 6.76
C PHE A 74 0.19 2.32 7.30
N HIS A 75 1.05 1.76 8.14
CA HIS A 75 2.17 2.46 8.75
C HIS A 75 3.47 1.78 8.33
N LEU A 76 4.38 2.54 7.72
CA LEU A 76 5.69 2.07 7.30
C LEU A 76 6.75 2.91 7.98
N ALA A 77 7.54 2.30 8.85
CA ALA A 77 8.71 2.94 9.43
C ALA A 77 9.86 2.94 8.43
N ILE A 78 10.46 4.11 8.20
CA ILE A 78 11.63 4.27 7.33
C ILE A 78 12.87 4.46 8.20
N THR A 79 13.92 3.69 7.92
CA THR A 79 15.21 3.82 8.59
C THR A 79 16.35 3.68 7.56
N PRO A 80 17.34 4.58 7.56
CA PRO A 80 17.42 5.81 8.35
C PRO A 80 16.31 6.82 7.99
N ALA A 81 15.95 7.66 8.96
CA ALA A 81 14.93 8.70 8.81
C ALA A 81 15.16 9.54 7.55
N THR A 82 14.09 9.91 6.86
CA THR A 82 14.12 10.81 5.72
C THR A 82 14.27 12.26 6.17
N SER A 83 14.93 13.05 5.35
CA SER A 83 15.01 14.51 5.48
C SER A 83 13.96 15.20 4.61
N ASP A 84 13.75 16.49 4.82
CA ASP A 84 12.84 17.31 3.99
C ASP A 84 13.27 17.39 2.51
N ALA A 85 14.52 17.05 2.20
CA ALA A 85 15.06 17.04 0.84
C ALA A 85 14.86 15.70 0.12
N ASP A 86 14.44 14.66 0.83
CA ASP A 86 14.17 13.35 0.25
C ASP A 86 12.78 13.33 -0.40
N THR A 87 12.62 12.56 -1.47
CA THR A 87 11.33 12.40 -2.15
C THR A 87 10.71 11.06 -1.78
N VAL A 88 9.54 11.08 -1.13
CA VAL A 88 8.78 9.90 -0.74
C VAL A 88 7.49 9.83 -1.55
N THR A 89 7.24 8.72 -2.24
CA THR A 89 6.00 8.47 -3.00
C THR A 89 5.40 7.14 -2.61
N ALA A 90 4.10 7.09 -2.32
CA ALA A 90 3.41 5.83 -2.05
C ALA A 90 2.44 5.45 -3.17
N LYS A 91 2.33 4.15 -3.42
CA LYS A 91 1.31 3.52 -4.27
C LYS A 91 0.68 2.35 -3.54
N ALA A 92 -0.58 2.08 -3.82
CA ALA A 92 -1.27 0.90 -3.33
C ALA A 92 -1.73 0.03 -4.50
N TYR A 93 -1.71 -1.28 -4.28
CA TYR A 93 -2.17 -2.30 -5.21
C TYR A 93 -3.17 -3.22 -4.50
N GLY A 94 -4.25 -3.57 -5.17
CA GLY A 94 -5.27 -4.49 -4.68
C GLY A 94 -5.32 -5.77 -5.51
N SER A 95 -5.61 -6.90 -4.87
CA SER A 95 -5.85 -8.18 -5.56
C SER A 95 -6.94 -9.00 -4.88
N TYR A 96 -7.66 -9.80 -5.67
CA TYR A 96 -8.69 -10.73 -5.17
C TYR A 96 -8.22 -12.18 -5.27
N SER A 97 -8.56 -12.96 -4.25
CA SER A 97 -8.45 -14.41 -4.31
C SER A 97 -9.71 -15.08 -3.79
N LYS A 98 -10.15 -16.14 -4.46
CA LYS A 98 -11.17 -17.05 -3.95
C LYS A 98 -10.45 -18.27 -3.37
N ILE A 99 -10.53 -18.48 -2.06
CA ILE A 99 -10.19 -19.79 -1.50
C ILE A 99 -11.35 -20.72 -1.85
N SER A 100 -11.12 -21.63 -2.79
CA SER A 100 -12.03 -22.71 -3.17
C SER A 100 -11.74 -23.96 -2.37
#